data_AF-A0A1W0W449-F1
#
_entry.id   AF-A0A1W0W449-F1
#
_cell.length_a   1.000
_cell.length_b   1.000
_cell.length_c   1.000
_cell.angle_alpha   90.00
_cell.angle_beta   90.00
_cell.angle_gamma   90.00
#
_symmetry.space_group_name_H-M   'P 1'
#
loop_
_entity.id
_entity.type
_entity.pdbx_description
1 polymer ?
#
loop_
_entity_poly.entity_id
_entity_poly.type
_entity_poly.pdbx_seq_one_letter_code
_entity_poly.pdbx_strand_id
1 'polypeptide(L)'
;MNADDLGSPRELTGLQRRRALYQPELPPCLVQGTRIRVEFGDSTTTIDSKCADIVAQAFPHIFGQKLVRFLEPHMDTVVSESDAQVIQENSPIRVGVVFSGRQDRLWKLYLGRSSLMDPHVTGG
;
A
#
# COMPACT_ATOMS: atom_id res chain seq x y z
N MET A 1 21.67 24.66 -3.49
CA MET A 1 20.87 23.85 -2.55
C MET A 1 21.87 22.97 -1.82
N ASN A 2 22.11 23.23 -0.54
CA ASN A 2 23.15 22.53 0.22
C ASN A 2 22.64 21.15 0.63
N ALA A 3 23.49 20.13 0.48
CA ALA A 3 23.18 18.72 0.69
C ALA A 3 23.04 18.34 2.18
N ASP A 4 23.36 19.25 3.10
CA ASP A 4 23.42 19.01 4.54
C ASP A 4 22.05 18.99 5.25
N ASP A 5 20.97 19.37 4.56
CA ASP A 5 19.63 19.55 5.16
C ASP A 5 18.69 18.35 4.92
N LEU A 6 19.23 17.23 4.44
CA LEU A 6 18.42 16.05 4.05
C LEU A 6 18.02 15.15 5.23
N GLY A 7 18.56 15.37 6.43
CA GLY A 7 18.36 14.48 7.59
C GLY A 7 17.99 15.15 8.92
N SER A 8 17.94 16.48 9.00
CA SER A 8 17.58 17.18 10.24
C SER A 8 16.05 17.22 10.42
N PRO A 9 15.50 16.90 11.62
CA PRO A 9 14.09 17.07 11.90
C PRO A 9 13.70 18.55 11.79
N ARG A 10 12.93 18.90 10.77
CA ARG A 10 12.42 20.25 10.59
C ARG A 10 11.29 20.53 11.57
N GLU A 11 11.39 21.64 12.31
CA GLU A 11 10.28 22.07 13.18
C GLU A 11 8.99 22.30 12.38
N LEU A 12 7.91 21.67 12.85
CA LEU A 12 6.58 21.82 12.25
C LEU A 12 5.88 23.08 12.78
N THR A 13 5.30 23.85 11.87
CA THR A 13 4.39 24.98 12.18
C THR A 13 3.12 24.51 12.89
N GLY A 14 2.38 25.44 13.52
CA GLY A 14 1.15 25.13 14.25
C GLY A 14 0.09 24.37 13.42
N LEU A 15 -0.10 24.73 12.14
CA LEU A 15 -1.05 24.01 11.27
C LEU A 15 -0.54 22.61 10.89
N GLN A 16 0.77 22.46 10.65
CA GLN A 16 1.36 21.17 10.31
C GLN A 16 1.24 20.18 11.47
N ARG A 17 1.45 20.64 12.72
CA ARG A 17 1.25 19.81 13.91
C ARG A 17 -0.19 19.30 14.00
N ARG A 18 -1.17 20.17 13.78
CA ARG A 18 -2.60 19.74 13.79
C ARG A 18 -2.90 18.74 12.68
N ARG A 19 -2.36 18.93 11.47
CA ARG A 19 -2.55 18.00 10.35
C ARG A 19 -1.90 16.64 10.57
N ALA A 20 -0.78 16.59 11.29
CA ALA A 20 -0.11 15.33 11.63
C ALA A 20 -0.97 14.44 12.55
N LEU A 21 -1.97 15.00 13.25
CA LEU A 21 -2.91 14.25 14.10
C LEU A 21 -4.11 13.68 13.34
N TYR A 22 -4.28 14.01 12.06
CA TYR A 22 -5.39 13.52 11.26
C TYR A 22 -5.30 12.00 11.09
N GLN A 23 -6.37 11.30 11.46
CA GLN A 23 -6.53 9.87 11.19
C GLN A 23 -7.38 9.70 9.93
N PRO A 24 -6.82 9.20 8.81
CA PRO A 24 -7.60 8.96 7.62
C PRO A 24 -8.60 7.82 7.85
N GLU A 25 -9.82 7.99 7.34
CA GLU A 25 -10.79 6.92 7.32
C GLU A 25 -10.37 5.85 6.31
N LEU A 26 -10.39 4.59 6.74
CA LEU A 26 -10.11 3.45 5.89
C LEU A 26 -11.42 2.80 5.42
N PRO A 27 -11.47 2.24 4.21
CA PRO A 27 -12.56 1.37 3.80
C PRO A 27 -12.82 0.26 4.83
N PRO A 28 -14.09 -0.10 5.13
CA PRO A 28 -14.42 -1.10 6.16
C PRO A 28 -13.68 -2.43 6.02
N CYS A 29 -13.47 -2.90 4.79
CA CYS A 29 -12.74 -4.13 4.50
C CYS A 29 -11.26 -4.11 4.92
N LEU A 30 -10.68 -2.95 5.27
CA LEU A 30 -9.29 -2.81 5.72
C LEU A 30 -9.17 -2.55 7.24
N VAL A 31 -10.27 -2.19 7.92
CA VAL A 31 -10.25 -1.73 9.32
C VAL A 31 -9.83 -2.84 10.31
N GLN A 32 -10.16 -4.10 10.01
CA GLN A 32 -9.81 -5.23 10.88
C GLN A 32 -8.37 -5.74 10.74
N GLY A 33 -7.61 -5.23 9.76
CA GLY A 33 -6.13 -5.31 9.66
C GLY A 33 -5.49 -6.70 9.56
N THR A 34 -6.23 -7.80 9.79
CA THR A 34 -5.63 -9.12 10.05
C THR A 34 -6.08 -10.15 9.03
N ARG A 35 -7.32 -10.06 8.52
CA ARG A 35 -7.86 -10.98 7.52
C ARG A 35 -8.76 -10.21 6.56
N ILE A 36 -8.45 -10.32 5.27
CA ILE A 36 -9.24 -9.71 4.20
C ILE A 36 -9.60 -10.84 3.24
N ARG A 37 -10.86 -10.88 2.80
CA ARG A 37 -11.28 -11.83 1.77
C ARG A 37 -11.04 -11.22 0.40
N VAL A 38 -10.60 -12.06 -0.53
CA VAL A 38 -10.26 -11.64 -1.89
C VAL A 38 -11.18 -12.35 -2.88
N GLU A 39 -11.81 -11.59 -3.75
CA GLU A 39 -12.61 -12.09 -4.88
C GLU A 39 -11.92 -11.71 -6.18
N PHE A 40 -11.78 -12.68 -7.09
CA PHE A 40 -11.16 -12.49 -8.40
C PHE A 40 -12.24 -12.31 -9.48
N GLY A 41 -12.14 -11.24 -10.26
CA GLY A 41 -13.01 -10.94 -11.38
C GLY A 41 -12.40 -11.33 -12.74
N ASP A 42 -12.81 -10.60 -13.77
CA ASP A 42 -12.39 -10.85 -15.16
C ASP A 42 -10.90 -10.59 -15.39
N SER A 43 -10.36 -11.24 -16.43
CA SER A 43 -8.97 -11.05 -16.86
C SER A 43 -8.80 -9.69 -17.56
N THR A 44 -7.67 -9.02 -17.30
CA THR A 44 -7.37 -7.71 -17.91
C THR A 44 -6.77 -7.84 -19.32
N THR A 45 -6.87 -6.79 -20.12
CA THR A 45 -6.25 -6.71 -21.45
C THR A 45 -5.77 -5.28 -21.73
N THR A 46 -5.07 -5.07 -22.85
CA THR A 46 -4.63 -3.76 -23.30
C THR A 46 -5.79 -2.89 -23.77
N ILE A 47 -5.63 -1.56 -23.67
CA ILE A 47 -6.62 -0.60 -24.18
C ILE A 47 -6.76 -0.71 -25.70
N ASP A 48 -5.64 -0.89 -26.42
CA ASP A 48 -5.63 -1.19 -27.85
C ASP A 48 -5.53 -2.72 -28.04
N SER A 49 -6.54 -3.31 -28.68
CA SER A 49 -6.57 -4.75 -28.92
C SER A 49 -5.52 -5.21 -29.92
N LYS A 50 -5.05 -4.32 -30.82
CA LYS A 50 -4.05 -4.66 -31.83
C LYS A 50 -2.67 -4.93 -31.24
N CYS A 51 -2.38 -4.40 -30.05
CA CYS A 51 -1.11 -4.61 -29.37
C CYS A 51 -1.16 -5.72 -28.32
N ALA A 52 -2.30 -6.38 -28.11
CA ALA A 52 -2.47 -7.40 -27.07
C ALA A 52 -1.42 -8.52 -27.18
N ASP A 53 -1.20 -9.05 -28.38
CA ASP A 53 -0.23 -10.14 -28.60
C ASP A 53 1.21 -9.69 -28.30
N ILE A 54 1.57 -8.46 -28.70
CA ILE A 54 2.91 -7.88 -28.47
C ILE A 54 3.14 -7.69 -26.97
N VAL A 55 2.15 -7.16 -26.24
CA VAL A 55 2.24 -6.94 -24.79
C VAL A 55 2.25 -8.27 -24.05
N ALA A 56 1.45 -9.25 -24.47
CA ALA A 56 1.45 -10.60 -23.90
C ALA A 56 2.82 -11.28 -24.05
N GLN A 57 3.46 -11.13 -25.22
CA GLN A 57 4.81 -11.65 -25.46
C GLN A 57 5.86 -10.94 -24.60
N ALA A 58 5.76 -9.62 -24.43
CA ALA A 58 6.71 -8.86 -23.61
C ALA A 58 6.55 -9.13 -22.11
N PHE A 59 5.34 -9.47 -21.66
CA PHE A 59 4.98 -9.61 -20.25
C PHE A 59 4.24 -10.94 -19.97
N PRO A 60 4.88 -12.10 -20.22
CA PRO A 60 4.20 -13.40 -20.24
C PRO A 60 3.64 -13.85 -18.88
N HIS A 61 4.13 -13.28 -17.78
CA HIS A 61 3.73 -13.67 -16.42
C HIS A 61 2.71 -12.72 -15.78
N ILE A 62 2.45 -11.55 -16.37
CA ILE A 62 1.58 -10.53 -15.79
C ILE A 62 0.47 -10.05 -16.74
N PHE A 63 0.58 -10.33 -18.04
CA PHE A 63 -0.51 -10.06 -18.96
C PHE A 63 -1.72 -10.95 -18.62
N GLY A 64 -2.94 -10.38 -18.67
CA GLY A 64 -4.16 -11.15 -18.38
C GLY A 64 -4.46 -11.35 -16.90
N GLN A 65 -3.71 -10.75 -15.97
CA GLN A 65 -3.99 -10.87 -14.53
C GLN A 65 -5.42 -10.38 -14.22
N LYS A 66 -6.08 -11.06 -13.28
CA LYS A 66 -7.48 -10.82 -12.94
C LYS A 66 -7.67 -9.57 -12.11
N LEU A 67 -8.82 -8.93 -12.26
CA LEU A 67 -9.27 -7.90 -11.32
C LEU A 67 -9.44 -8.51 -9.93
N VAL A 68 -9.15 -7.72 -8.91
CA VAL A 68 -9.19 -8.15 -7.51
C VAL A 68 -10.11 -7.22 -6.73
N ARG A 69 -11.01 -7.80 -5.92
CA ARG A 69 -11.89 -7.09 -5.00
C ARG A 69 -11.65 -7.55 -3.58
N PHE A 70 -11.54 -6.58 -2.66
CA PHE A 70 -11.45 -6.86 -1.23
C PHE A 70 -12.82 -6.82 -0.59
N LEU A 71 -13.13 -7.87 0.17
CA LEU A 71 -14.38 -8.06 0.89
C LEU A 71 -14.12 -8.08 2.40
N GLU A 72 -15.13 -7.67 3.16
CA GLU A 72 -15.09 -7.74 4.61
C GLU A 72 -14.99 -9.20 5.09
N PRO A 73 -14.14 -9.50 6.07
CA PRO A 73 -14.08 -10.83 6.69
C PRO A 73 -15.39 -11.09 7.45
N HIS A 74 -16.14 -12.11 7.04
CA HIS A 74 -17.39 -12.47 7.71
C HIS A 74 -17.10 -13.47 8.84
N MET A 75 -17.61 -13.19 10.06
CA MET A 75 -17.41 -14.04 11.26
C MET A 75 -18.07 -15.43 11.17
N ASP A 76 -19.03 -15.64 10.26
CA ASP A 76 -19.88 -16.85 10.18
C ASP A 76 -19.64 -17.68 8.90
N THR A 77 -18.73 -17.25 8.03
CA THR A 77 -18.44 -18.02 6.81
C THR A 77 -17.34 -19.02 7.12
N VAL A 78 -17.72 -20.29 7.31
CA VAL A 78 -16.81 -21.42 7.13
C VAL A 78 -16.24 -21.30 5.72
N VAL A 79 -15.03 -20.78 5.63
CA VAL A 79 -14.34 -20.65 4.37
C VAL A 79 -14.03 -22.06 3.89
N SER A 80 -14.67 -22.51 2.81
CA SER A 80 -14.22 -23.73 2.12
C SER A 80 -12.73 -23.59 1.84
N GLU A 81 -11.96 -24.55 2.35
CA GLU A 81 -10.50 -24.55 2.41
C GLU A 81 -9.78 -24.41 1.05
N SER A 82 -10.51 -24.34 -0.08
CA SER A 82 -9.91 -24.21 -1.41
C SER A 82 -9.47 -22.79 -1.79
N ASP A 83 -10.11 -21.74 -1.26
CA ASP A 83 -9.99 -20.38 -1.84
C ASP A 83 -9.39 -19.33 -0.91
N ALA A 84 -9.13 -19.66 0.36
CA ALA A 84 -8.45 -18.74 1.26
C ALA A 84 -7.01 -19.18 1.54
N GLN A 85 -6.06 -18.41 1.03
CA GLN A 85 -4.72 -18.37 1.60
C GLN A 85 -4.82 -17.72 2.98
N VAL A 86 -5.00 -18.54 4.01
CA VAL A 86 -4.94 -18.11 5.40
C VAL A 86 -3.47 -17.81 5.72
N ILE A 87 -3.09 -16.53 5.68
CA ILE A 87 -1.77 -16.10 6.13
C ILE A 87 -1.78 -16.18 7.66
N GLN A 88 -1.18 -17.23 8.22
CA GLN A 88 -1.16 -17.48 9.66
C GLN A 88 -0.11 -16.65 10.42
N GLU A 89 0.93 -16.16 9.73
CA GLU A 89 2.01 -15.39 10.34
C GLU A 89 2.62 -14.41 9.31
N ASN A 90 2.59 -13.11 9.61
CA ASN A 90 3.23 -12.09 8.79
C ASN A 90 4.66 -11.88 9.30
N SER A 91 5.64 -12.52 8.64
CA SER A 91 7.06 -12.20 8.87
C SER A 91 7.33 -10.71 8.56
N PRO A 92 8.25 -10.04 9.29
CA PRO A 92 8.60 -8.65 8.98
C PRO A 92 9.00 -8.47 7.51
N ILE A 93 8.35 -7.53 6.82
CA ILE A 93 8.57 -7.26 5.39
C ILE A 93 9.42 -6.00 5.25
N ARG A 94 10.44 -6.05 4.38
CA ARG A 94 11.20 -4.85 3.98
C ARG A 94 10.58 -4.27 2.72
N VAL A 95 10.17 -3.00 2.77
CA VAL A 95 9.48 -2.32 1.65
C VAL A 95 10.30 -1.14 1.18
N GLY A 96 10.63 -1.10 -0.12
CA GLY A 96 11.22 0.06 -0.79
C GLY A 96 10.14 0.89 -1.47
N VAL A 97 10.15 2.21 -1.27
CA VAL A 97 9.17 3.13 -1.87
C VAL A 97 9.88 4.15 -2.74
N VAL A 98 9.44 4.31 -3.99
CA VAL A 98 9.99 5.27 -4.96
C VAL A 98 8.90 6.25 -5.39
N PHE A 99 9.18 7.55 -5.28
CA PHE A 99 8.33 8.60 -5.83
C PHE A 99 8.84 8.97 -7.23
N SER A 100 7.96 8.89 -8.24
CA SER A 100 8.31 9.21 -9.64
C SER A 100 7.44 10.33 -10.21
N GLY A 101 7.94 11.02 -11.23
CA GLY A 101 7.26 12.17 -11.85
C GLY A 101 7.45 13.49 -11.10
N ARG A 102 6.62 14.49 -11.43
CA ARG A 102 6.65 15.81 -10.77
C ARG A 102 5.91 15.73 -9.44
N GLN A 103 6.47 16.35 -8.40
CA GLN A 103 5.77 16.50 -7.12
C GLN A 103 4.51 17.37 -7.31
N ASP A 104 3.33 16.76 -7.26
CA ASP A 104 2.09 17.52 -7.14
C ASP A 104 1.92 18.04 -5.69
N ARG A 105 1.16 19.12 -5.53
CA ARG A 105 0.97 19.79 -4.22
C ARG A 105 0.02 19.06 -3.27
N LEU A 106 -0.77 18.09 -3.75
CA LEU A 106 -1.74 17.31 -2.99
C LEU A 106 -1.04 16.26 -2.10
N TRP A 107 0.08 15.67 -2.53
CA TRP A 107 0.84 14.72 -1.69
C TRP A 107 1.51 15.34 -0.46
N LYS A 108 1.81 16.66 -0.49
CA LYS A 108 2.42 17.36 0.66
C LYS A 108 1.51 17.44 1.89
N LEU A 109 0.21 17.19 1.73
CA LEU A 109 -0.76 17.20 2.82
C LEU A 109 -0.87 15.85 3.55
N TYR A 110 -0.68 14.73 2.84
CA TYR A 110 -0.87 13.39 3.39
C TYR A 110 0.40 12.78 3.95
N LEU A 111 1.55 13.03 3.32
CA LEU A 111 2.84 12.58 3.83
C LEU A 111 3.42 13.67 4.74
N GLY A 112 2.84 13.81 5.93
CA GLY A 112 3.67 14.19 7.07
C GLY A 112 4.80 13.16 7.13
N ARG A 113 6.04 13.59 6.84
CA ARG A 113 7.24 12.75 6.90
C ARG A 113 7.28 12.07 8.27
N SER A 114 6.81 10.82 8.33
CA SER A 114 6.91 9.98 9.52
C SER A 114 8.36 9.51 9.59
N SER A 115 9.20 10.32 10.23
CA SER A 115 10.46 9.85 10.80
C SER A 115 10.12 9.27 12.15
N LEU A 116 9.77 7.99 12.21
CA LEU A 116 9.85 7.24 13.47
C LEU A 116 9.91 5.74 13.21
N MET A 117 11.13 5.24 13.02
CA MET A 117 11.54 3.91 13.48
C MET A 117 12.94 4.10 14.06
N ASP A 118 13.02 4.67 15.27
CA ASP A 118 14.20 4.52 16.10
C ASP A 118 14.11 3.16 16.81
N PRO A 119 15.14 2.30 16.71
CA PRO A 119 15.18 1.03 17.40
C PRO A 119 15.40 1.23 18.91
N HIS A 120 14.75 0.37 19.69
CA HIS A 120 14.97 0.17 21.12
C HIS A 120 16.42 0.38 21.56
N VAL A 121 16.63 1.23 22.57
CA VAL A 121 17.78 1.15 23.47
C VAL A 121 17.27 0.79 24.86
N THR A 122 17.40 -0.49 25.20
CA THR A 122 17.48 -0.98 26.57
C THR A 122 18.95 -1.11 26.95
N GLY A 123 19.37 -0.48 28.05
CA GLY A 123 20.64 -0.83 28.70
C GLY A 123 21.20 0.26 29.61
N GLY A 124 21.25 -0.05 30.91
CA GLY A 124 22.31 0.37 31.85
C GLY A 124 22.09 1.67 32.59
#